data_AF-A0A9E4B828-F1
#
_entry.id   AF-A0A9E4B828-F1
#
_cell.length_a   1.000
_cell.length_b   1.000
_cell.length_c   1.000
_cell.angle_alpha   90.00
_cell.angle_beta   90.00
_cell.angle_gamma   90.00
#
_symmetry.space_group_name_H-M   'P 1'
#
loop_
_entity.id
_entity.type
_entity.pdbx_description
1 polymer ?
#
loop_
_entity_poly.entity_id
_entity_poly.type
_entity_poly.pdbx_seq_one_letter_code
_entity_poly.pdbx_strand_id
1 'polypeptide(L)'
;MSRRGDVEEARLERALASMAPVVERYDPLLRERSPGLALWRAAVADVQAGNLDDRPLYWARLRLGCMLRDRDESMAVAEPQSRGLLRTSDGDAPGILLTGFDPFRLDADIGQSNPSGLAALALDGTLIAGSRVQSAILPVRYVDFDSGVVEDYLAGHFANGLDLAVTVSMGRDAFDLERFPGRRRSTTEPDNRGEYGGGSPKEPLPPPGLDGPEFLEFSLPGESMVRVGGRWPVRDNREVQTLRGLLTVRSLADLNGETAVSGSGGGYLSNEVAYRSLLLGRRLGVDFPIGHIHTPVLRGHDESLEGAIVDQIRRLIEAALP
;
A
#
# COMPACT_ATOMS: atom_id res chain seq x y z
N MET A 1 9.39 32.00 12.60
CA MET A 1 9.97 30.66 12.42
C MET A 1 9.80 30.30 10.96
N SER A 2 10.90 30.12 10.23
CA SER A 2 10.84 29.71 8.81
C SER A 2 10.05 28.40 8.73
N ARG A 3 8.91 28.40 8.02
CA ARG A 3 8.14 27.19 7.71
C ARG A 3 9.08 26.29 6.92
N ARG A 4 9.74 25.32 7.56
CA ARG A 4 10.43 24.25 6.82
C ARG A 4 9.36 23.64 5.91
N GLY A 5 9.57 23.75 4.60
CA GLY A 5 8.68 23.17 3.61
C GLY A 5 8.54 21.67 3.85
N ASP A 6 7.37 21.14 3.52
CA ASP A 6 7.16 19.70 3.50
C ASP A 6 8.14 19.06 2.50
N VAL A 7 8.84 17.99 2.92
CA VAL A 7 9.90 17.35 2.12
C VAL A 7 9.33 16.76 0.83
N GLU A 8 8.08 16.29 0.84
CA GLU A 8 7.41 15.81 -0.35
C GLU A 8 7.09 16.96 -1.31
N GLU A 9 6.55 18.05 -0.78
CA GLU A 9 6.20 19.25 -1.57
C GLU A 9 7.42 19.91 -2.21
N ALA A 10 8.60 19.81 -1.61
CA ALA A 10 9.86 20.31 -2.18
C ALA A 10 10.18 19.69 -3.55
N ARG A 11 9.57 18.54 -3.90
CA ARG A 11 9.76 17.87 -5.19
C ARG A 11 8.85 18.42 -6.30
N LEU A 12 7.85 19.24 -5.97
CA LEU A 12 6.86 19.74 -6.94
C LEU A 12 7.49 20.54 -8.08
N GLU A 13 8.49 21.38 -7.81
CA GLU A 13 9.17 22.16 -8.85
C GLU A 13 9.84 21.25 -9.89
N ARG A 14 10.58 20.22 -9.42
CA ARG A 14 11.21 19.22 -10.28
C ARG A 14 10.16 18.41 -11.05
N ALA A 15 9.07 18.03 -10.40
CA ALA A 15 7.99 17.28 -11.03
C ALA A 15 7.29 18.09 -12.13
N LEU A 16 6.98 19.37 -11.88
CA LEU A 16 6.39 20.29 -12.87
C LEU A 16 7.32 20.46 -14.08
N ALA A 17 8.62 20.65 -13.83
CA ALA A 17 9.60 20.78 -14.90
C ALA A 17 9.73 19.51 -15.76
N SER A 18 9.51 18.33 -15.17
CA SER A 18 9.65 17.04 -15.85
C SER A 18 8.37 16.55 -16.51
N MET A 19 7.20 16.81 -15.91
CA MET A 19 5.94 16.16 -16.27
C MET A 19 4.72 16.98 -15.85
N ALA A 20 4.70 18.28 -16.14
CA ALA A 20 3.56 19.17 -15.85
C ALA A 20 2.18 18.56 -16.19
N PRO A 21 1.94 17.92 -17.35
CA PRO A 21 0.63 17.33 -17.65
C PRO A 21 0.16 16.25 -16.66
N VAL A 22 1.08 15.57 -15.98
CA VAL A 22 0.80 14.58 -14.93
C VAL A 22 0.50 15.30 -13.61
N VAL A 23 1.35 16.27 -13.25
CA VAL A 23 1.27 17.01 -11.98
C VAL A 23 0.05 17.93 -11.89
N GLU A 24 -0.37 18.49 -13.02
CA GLU A 24 -1.46 19.47 -13.12
C GLU A 24 -2.81 18.84 -13.48
N ARG A 25 -2.86 17.51 -13.69
CA ARG A 25 -4.03 16.81 -14.25
C ARG A 25 -5.33 17.11 -13.51
N TYR A 26 -5.28 17.28 -12.19
CA TYR A 26 -6.44 17.48 -11.33
C TYR A 26 -6.55 18.88 -10.71
N ASP A 27 -5.81 19.86 -11.23
CA ASP A 27 -5.81 21.24 -10.72
C ASP A 27 -7.19 21.90 -10.56
N PRO A 28 -8.14 21.71 -11.49
CA PRO A 28 -9.48 22.28 -11.33
C PRO A 28 -10.17 21.81 -10.04
N LEU A 29 -9.90 20.58 -9.60
CA LEU A 29 -10.55 19.94 -8.45
C LEU A 29 -10.05 20.45 -7.10
N LEU A 30 -8.85 21.06 -7.06
CA LEU A 30 -8.23 21.55 -5.83
C LEU A 30 -9.10 22.61 -5.14
N ARG A 31 -9.94 23.33 -5.88
CA ARG A 31 -10.80 24.41 -5.37
C ARG A 31 -12.23 23.95 -5.03
N GLU A 32 -12.54 22.67 -5.18
CA GLU A 32 -13.86 22.16 -4.82
C GLU A 32 -14.12 22.21 -3.31
N ARG A 33 -15.39 22.06 -2.91
CA ARG A 33 -15.79 22.07 -1.50
C ARG A 33 -15.21 20.91 -0.69
N SER A 34 -15.00 19.76 -1.34
CA SER A 34 -14.42 18.55 -0.73
C SER A 34 -13.30 18.03 -1.63
N PRO A 35 -12.18 18.79 -1.73
CA PRO A 35 -11.18 18.56 -2.75
C PRO A 35 -10.52 17.19 -2.61
N GLY A 36 -10.34 16.68 -1.38
CA GLY A 36 -9.83 15.32 -1.16
C GLY A 36 -10.71 14.24 -1.79
N LEU A 37 -12.02 14.29 -1.55
CA LEU A 37 -12.97 13.33 -2.12
C LEU A 37 -13.10 13.48 -3.64
N ALA A 38 -13.06 14.72 -4.14
CA ALA A 38 -13.08 15.02 -5.57
C ALA A 38 -11.86 14.42 -6.28
N LEU A 39 -10.66 14.59 -5.71
CA LEU A 39 -9.41 14.02 -6.23
C LEU A 39 -9.47 12.50 -6.30
N TRP A 40 -9.91 11.81 -5.24
CA TRP A 40 -10.03 10.36 -5.25
C TRP A 40 -11.00 9.86 -6.32
N ARG A 41 -12.21 10.42 -6.38
CA ARG A 41 -13.23 10.03 -7.36
C ARG A 41 -12.77 10.26 -8.79
N ALA A 42 -12.14 11.40 -9.06
CA ALA A 42 -11.61 11.72 -10.37
C ALA A 42 -10.47 10.78 -10.77
N ALA A 43 -9.55 10.46 -9.86
CA ALA A 43 -8.45 9.55 -10.13
C ALA A 43 -8.92 8.12 -10.42
N VAL A 44 -9.88 7.61 -9.65
CA VAL A 44 -10.52 6.30 -9.92
C VAL A 44 -11.17 6.31 -11.31
N ALA A 45 -11.97 7.34 -11.62
CA ALA A 45 -12.65 7.45 -12.91
C ALA A 45 -11.66 7.58 -14.09
N ASP A 46 -10.58 8.34 -13.93
CA ASP A 46 -9.56 8.56 -14.96
C ASP A 46 -8.82 7.25 -15.29
N VAL A 47 -8.36 6.53 -14.26
CA VAL A 47 -7.69 5.22 -14.42
C VAL A 47 -8.65 4.21 -15.05
N GLN A 48 -9.90 4.14 -14.59
CA GLN A 48 -10.89 3.21 -15.13
C GLN A 48 -11.34 3.56 -16.56
N ALA A 49 -11.14 4.80 -17.01
CA ALA A 49 -11.34 5.21 -18.40
C ALA A 49 -10.16 4.84 -19.33
N GLY A 50 -9.10 4.24 -18.78
CA GLY A 50 -7.94 3.75 -19.52
C GLY A 50 -6.69 4.61 -19.36
N ASN A 51 -6.72 5.71 -18.61
CA ASN A 51 -5.53 6.53 -18.35
C ASN A 51 -4.74 5.95 -17.16
N LEU A 52 -4.10 4.78 -17.36
CA LEU A 52 -3.50 4.01 -16.27
C LEU A 52 -2.25 4.67 -15.70
N ASP A 53 -2.41 5.58 -14.73
CA ASP A 53 -1.32 6.29 -14.06
C ASP A 53 -1.73 6.70 -12.63
N ASP A 54 -0.95 6.31 -11.61
CA ASP A 54 -1.22 6.63 -10.20
C ASP A 54 -0.63 7.98 -9.75
N ARG A 55 0.38 8.48 -10.48
CA ARG A 55 1.14 9.67 -10.13
C ARG A 55 0.29 10.95 -10.07
N PRO A 56 -0.69 11.19 -10.98
CA PRO A 56 -1.52 12.38 -10.93
C PRO A 56 -2.20 12.62 -9.59
N LEU A 57 -2.69 11.56 -8.94
CA LEU A 57 -3.35 11.68 -7.63
C LEU A 57 -2.35 12.06 -6.53
N TYR A 58 -1.17 11.44 -6.52
CA TYR A 58 -0.10 11.76 -5.57
C TYR A 58 0.29 13.24 -5.66
N TRP A 59 0.57 13.71 -6.88
CA TRP A 59 0.98 15.10 -7.09
C TRP A 59 -0.14 16.11 -6.79
N ALA A 60 -1.37 15.82 -7.17
CA ALA A 60 -2.51 16.68 -6.85
C ALA A 60 -2.73 16.80 -5.34
N ARG A 61 -2.51 15.72 -4.57
CA ARG A 61 -2.57 15.74 -3.10
C ARG A 61 -1.52 16.66 -2.48
N LEU A 62 -0.28 16.64 -2.97
CA LEU A 62 0.78 17.55 -2.50
C LEU A 62 0.46 19.01 -2.83
N ARG A 63 -0.08 19.28 -4.02
CA ARG A 63 -0.50 20.63 -4.40
C ARG A 63 -1.69 21.14 -3.59
N LEU A 64 -2.63 20.26 -3.26
CA LEU A 64 -3.69 20.55 -2.31
C LEU A 64 -3.10 20.92 -0.95
N GLY A 65 -2.10 20.17 -0.49
CA GLY A 65 -1.32 20.45 0.72
C GLY A 65 -0.77 21.88 0.73
N CYS A 66 -0.04 22.29 -0.31
CA CYS A 66 0.45 23.66 -0.44
C CYS A 66 -0.68 24.69 -0.40
N MET A 67 -1.75 24.49 -1.17
CA MET A 67 -2.84 25.45 -1.27
C MET A 67 -3.58 25.65 0.06
N LEU A 68 -3.85 24.57 0.81
CA LEU A 68 -4.48 24.67 2.12
C LEU A 68 -3.54 25.32 3.13
N ARG A 69 -2.25 24.98 3.11
CA ARG A 69 -1.22 25.57 3.98
C ARG A 69 -1.04 27.08 3.77
N ASP A 70 -1.19 27.56 2.54
CA ASP A 70 -1.17 29.00 2.21
C ASP A 70 -2.42 29.73 2.73
N ARG A 71 -3.53 29.01 2.90
CA ARG A 71 -4.79 29.51 3.48
C ARG A 71 -4.92 29.30 4.99
N ASP A 72 -3.90 28.70 5.63
CA ASP A 72 -3.95 28.28 7.04
C ASP A 72 -5.06 27.25 7.33
N GLU A 73 -5.38 26.42 6.32
CA GLU A 73 -6.35 25.32 6.39
C GLU A 73 -5.63 23.96 6.55
N SER A 74 -6.32 22.98 7.16
CA SER A 74 -5.72 21.68 7.50
C SER A 74 -5.98 20.59 6.44
N MET A 75 -4.97 19.75 6.20
CA MET A 75 -5.09 18.53 5.40
C MET A 75 -5.79 17.37 6.12
N ALA A 76 -6.12 17.50 7.41
CA ALA A 76 -6.60 16.39 8.25
C ALA A 76 -7.83 15.64 7.70
N VAL A 77 -8.68 16.31 6.90
CA VAL A 77 -9.81 15.67 6.22
C VAL A 77 -9.50 15.38 4.75
N ALA A 78 -8.87 16.34 4.06
CA ALA A 78 -8.62 16.23 2.62
C ALA A 78 -7.63 15.11 2.27
N GLU A 79 -6.59 14.91 3.08
CA GLU A 79 -5.61 13.87 2.87
C GLU A 79 -6.22 12.46 2.91
N PRO A 80 -6.86 12.01 4.02
CA PRO A 80 -7.45 10.68 4.05
C PRO A 80 -8.56 10.48 3.00
N GLN A 81 -9.35 11.51 2.67
CA GLN A 81 -10.32 11.42 1.57
C GLN A 81 -9.65 11.16 0.22
N SER A 82 -8.57 11.88 -0.09
CA SER A 82 -7.81 11.70 -1.34
C SER A 82 -7.06 10.38 -1.44
N ARG A 83 -7.07 9.57 -0.37
CA ARG A 83 -6.43 8.26 -0.28
C ARG A 83 -7.44 7.11 -0.28
N GLY A 84 -8.74 7.41 -0.28
CA GLY A 84 -9.79 6.41 -0.07
C GLY A 84 -9.95 5.94 1.39
N LEU A 85 -9.23 6.55 2.34
CA LEU A 85 -9.25 6.16 3.76
C LEU A 85 -10.49 6.69 4.50
N LEU A 86 -11.09 7.78 4.02
CA LEU A 86 -12.31 8.36 4.57
C LEU A 86 -13.38 8.41 3.48
N ARG A 87 -14.36 7.52 3.54
CA ARG A 87 -15.49 7.49 2.60
C ARG A 87 -16.81 7.69 3.34
N THR A 88 -17.69 8.48 2.74
CA THR A 88 -19.11 8.46 3.07
C THR A 88 -19.70 7.15 2.55
N SER A 89 -20.54 6.50 3.36
CA SER A 89 -21.19 5.22 3.09
C SER A 89 -22.19 5.32 1.92
N ASP A 90 -21.71 5.57 0.71
CA ASP A 90 -22.53 5.81 -0.48
C ASP A 90 -22.68 4.51 -1.32
N GLY A 91 -22.81 3.35 -0.68
CA GLY A 91 -22.96 2.06 -1.37
C GLY A 91 -23.06 0.84 -0.45
N ASP A 92 -23.18 -0.34 -1.07
CA ASP A 92 -23.15 -1.63 -0.36
C ASP A 92 -21.80 -1.82 0.34
N ALA A 93 -21.81 -2.52 1.47
CA ALA A 93 -20.59 -2.90 2.18
C ALA A 93 -19.62 -3.67 1.24
N PRO A 94 -18.30 -3.42 1.30
CA PRO A 94 -17.35 -4.13 0.46
C PRO A 94 -17.25 -5.60 0.86
N GLY A 95 -17.02 -6.47 -0.11
CA GLY A 95 -16.58 -7.85 0.13
C GLY A 95 -15.05 -7.98 0.11
N ILE A 96 -14.35 -7.12 -0.65
CA ILE A 96 -12.89 -7.14 -0.77
C ILE A 96 -12.33 -5.81 -0.28
N LEU A 97 -11.34 -5.87 0.61
CA LEU A 97 -10.44 -4.75 0.86
C LEU A 97 -9.13 -4.91 0.10
N LEU A 98 -8.71 -3.82 -0.55
CA LEU A 98 -7.45 -3.74 -1.28
C LEU A 98 -6.67 -2.49 -0.86
N THR A 99 -5.40 -2.62 -0.49
CA THR A 99 -4.53 -1.44 -0.30
C THR A 99 -3.37 -1.44 -1.27
N GLY A 100 -3.02 -0.25 -1.75
CA GLY A 100 -1.77 0.06 -2.44
C GLY A 100 -0.95 1.09 -1.68
N PHE A 101 0.14 1.55 -2.29
CA PHE A 101 0.99 2.61 -1.76
C PHE A 101 1.20 3.74 -2.75
N ASP A 102 1.50 4.93 -2.22
CA ASP A 102 1.98 6.06 -3.02
C ASP A 102 3.26 5.70 -3.81
N PRO A 103 3.56 6.44 -4.90
CA PRO A 103 4.90 6.50 -5.46
C PRO A 103 5.97 6.80 -4.41
N PHE A 104 7.15 6.19 -4.57
CA PHE A 104 8.30 6.37 -3.67
C PHE A 104 9.62 6.38 -4.44
N ARG A 105 10.73 6.69 -3.76
CA ARG A 105 12.06 6.90 -4.38
C ARG A 105 12.10 8.03 -5.41
N LEU A 106 11.25 9.04 -5.21
CA LEU A 106 11.08 10.18 -6.11
C LEU A 106 12.30 11.11 -6.21
N ASP A 107 13.30 10.93 -5.34
CA ASP A 107 14.61 11.59 -5.44
C ASP A 107 15.53 10.96 -6.48
N ALA A 108 15.43 9.66 -6.68
CA ALA A 108 16.17 8.95 -7.71
C ALA A 108 15.47 9.06 -9.07
N ASP A 109 14.14 8.95 -9.09
CA ASP A 109 13.32 9.07 -10.29
C ASP A 109 12.01 9.82 -9.97
N ILE A 110 11.93 11.08 -10.39
CA ILE A 110 10.77 11.94 -10.14
C ILE A 110 9.51 11.42 -10.83
N GLY A 111 9.66 10.65 -11.91
CA GLY A 111 8.56 10.11 -12.72
C GLY A 111 8.14 8.69 -12.33
N GLN A 112 8.71 8.12 -11.27
CA GLN A 112 8.38 6.77 -10.78
C GLN A 112 6.90 6.67 -10.41
N SER A 113 6.18 5.70 -10.99
CA SER A 113 4.85 5.29 -10.57
C SER A 113 4.90 4.11 -9.59
N ASN A 114 3.76 3.74 -9.01
CA ASN A 114 3.65 2.56 -8.15
C ASN A 114 2.48 1.66 -8.61
N PRO A 115 2.75 0.45 -9.14
CA PRO A 115 1.69 -0.42 -9.63
C PRO A 115 0.70 -0.86 -8.55
N SER A 116 1.09 -0.83 -7.27
CA SER A 116 0.16 -1.11 -6.17
C SER A 116 -0.87 0.02 -5.97
N GLY A 117 -0.44 1.28 -6.08
CA GLY A 117 -1.32 2.45 -6.04
C GLY A 117 -2.26 2.48 -7.24
N LEU A 118 -1.75 2.16 -8.43
CA LEU A 118 -2.56 2.02 -9.63
C LEU A 118 -3.61 0.92 -9.49
N ALA A 119 -3.24 -0.25 -8.95
CA ALA A 119 -4.19 -1.35 -8.73
C ALA A 119 -5.32 -0.95 -7.79
N ALA A 120 -5.03 -0.15 -6.75
CA ALA A 120 -6.06 0.39 -5.88
C ALA A 120 -7.05 1.26 -6.68
N LEU A 121 -6.58 2.17 -7.53
CA LEU A 121 -7.45 3.04 -8.34
C LEU A 121 -8.25 2.25 -9.38
N ALA A 122 -7.59 1.33 -10.09
CA ALA A 122 -8.18 0.57 -11.18
C ALA A 122 -9.28 -0.40 -10.70
N LEU A 123 -9.14 -0.94 -9.49
CA LEU A 123 -10.07 -1.94 -8.96
C LEU A 123 -11.12 -1.35 -8.01
N ASP A 124 -10.99 -0.11 -7.56
CA ASP A 124 -11.94 0.50 -6.63
C ASP A 124 -13.38 0.49 -7.17
N GLY A 125 -14.33 0.01 -6.37
CA GLY A 125 -15.74 -0.07 -6.73
C GLY A 125 -16.10 -1.14 -7.78
N THR A 126 -15.12 -1.83 -8.35
CA THR A 126 -15.35 -2.94 -9.30
C THR A 126 -15.83 -4.21 -8.57
N LEU A 127 -16.40 -5.15 -9.33
CA LEU A 127 -16.76 -6.47 -8.83
C LEU A 127 -15.72 -7.50 -9.31
N ILE A 128 -15.26 -8.35 -8.41
CA ILE A 128 -14.44 -9.54 -8.72
C ILE A 128 -15.19 -10.75 -8.16
N ALA A 129 -15.56 -11.68 -9.04
CA ALA A 129 -16.41 -12.84 -8.71
C ALA A 129 -17.70 -12.49 -7.92
N GLY A 130 -18.25 -11.29 -8.12
CA GLY A 130 -19.45 -10.82 -7.41
C GLY A 130 -19.18 -10.02 -6.13
N SER A 131 -17.95 -10.05 -5.60
CA SER A 131 -17.55 -9.27 -4.43
C SER A 131 -17.06 -7.88 -4.81
N ARG A 132 -17.59 -6.85 -4.13
CA ARG A 132 -17.22 -5.45 -4.38
C ARG A 132 -15.89 -5.10 -3.73
N VAL A 133 -14.98 -4.53 -4.51
CA VAL A 133 -13.69 -4.03 -4.04
C VAL A 133 -13.85 -2.61 -3.48
N GLN A 134 -13.35 -2.39 -2.27
CA GLN A 134 -13.04 -1.05 -1.78
C GLN A 134 -11.54 -0.95 -1.57
N SER A 135 -10.94 0.11 -2.11
CA SER A 135 -9.50 0.31 -2.03
C SER A 135 -9.08 1.58 -1.30
N ALA A 136 -7.81 1.59 -0.89
CA ALA A 136 -7.13 2.77 -0.39
C ALA A 136 -5.65 2.78 -0.80
N ILE A 137 -5.05 3.98 -0.80
CA ILE A 137 -3.62 4.19 -1.03
C ILE A 137 -2.96 4.69 0.25
N LEU A 138 -2.13 3.84 0.84
CA LEU A 138 -1.38 4.15 2.05
C LEU A 138 -0.17 5.04 1.75
N PRO A 139 0.16 5.97 2.65
CA PRO A 139 1.38 6.76 2.53
C PRO A 139 2.62 5.88 2.75
N VAL A 140 3.69 6.16 2.03
CA VAL A 140 5.02 5.59 2.31
C VAL A 140 5.70 6.50 3.34
N ARG A 141 5.19 6.47 4.58
CA ARG A 141 5.64 7.33 5.70
C ARG A 141 5.56 6.58 7.03
N TYR A 142 6.66 6.55 7.78
CA TYR A 142 6.70 5.84 9.06
C TYR A 142 5.77 6.46 10.10
N VAL A 143 5.69 7.79 10.13
CA VAL A 143 4.87 8.51 11.12
C VAL A 143 3.38 8.17 11.04
N ASP A 144 2.86 7.94 9.83
CA ASP A 144 1.46 7.55 9.63
C ASP A 144 1.19 6.12 10.13
N PHE A 145 2.13 5.21 9.89
CA PHE A 145 2.09 3.85 10.44
C PHE A 145 2.17 3.85 11.96
N ASP A 146 3.08 4.64 12.53
CA ASP A 146 3.23 4.82 13.97
C ASP A 146 1.99 5.47 14.60
N SER A 147 1.26 6.27 13.84
CA SER A 147 0.00 6.90 14.25
C SER A 147 -1.24 6.02 14.04
N GLY A 148 -1.10 4.80 13.49
CA GLY A 148 -2.20 3.83 13.38
C GLY A 148 -3.00 3.85 12.08
N VAL A 149 -2.50 4.47 11.00
CA VAL A 149 -3.25 4.61 9.73
C VAL A 149 -3.78 3.27 9.17
N VAL A 150 -3.05 2.17 9.40
CA VAL A 150 -3.44 0.84 8.94
C VAL A 150 -4.64 0.33 9.73
N GLU A 151 -4.55 0.38 11.06
CA GLU A 151 -5.61 -0.07 11.96
C GLU A 151 -6.86 0.81 11.85
N ASP A 152 -6.69 2.12 11.77
CA ASP A 152 -7.79 3.09 11.64
C ASP A 152 -8.63 2.83 10.38
N TYR A 153 -7.97 2.48 9.27
CA TYR A 153 -8.66 2.13 8.04
C TYR A 153 -9.32 0.74 8.13
N LEU A 154 -8.59 -0.29 8.57
CA LEU A 154 -9.03 -1.68 8.45
C LEU A 154 -10.06 -2.10 9.52
N ALA A 155 -10.00 -1.54 10.73
CA ALA A 155 -10.73 -2.06 11.88
C ALA A 155 -12.26 -2.09 11.67
N GLY A 156 -12.82 -1.00 11.14
CA GLY A 156 -14.26 -0.91 10.87
C GLY A 156 -14.73 -1.93 9.84
N HIS A 157 -13.92 -2.19 8.81
CA HIS A 157 -14.24 -3.18 7.78
C HIS A 157 -14.11 -4.61 8.28
N PHE A 158 -13.04 -4.90 9.03
CA PHE A 158 -12.81 -6.24 9.58
C PHE A 158 -13.92 -6.65 10.56
N ALA A 159 -14.44 -5.71 11.34
CA ALA A 159 -15.56 -5.94 12.25
C ALA A 159 -16.90 -6.24 11.53
N ASN A 160 -17.05 -5.79 10.27
CA ASN A 160 -18.27 -6.00 9.48
C ASN A 160 -18.24 -7.30 8.65
N GLY A 161 -17.10 -8.00 8.62
CA GLY A 161 -16.89 -9.17 7.76
C GLY A 161 -16.54 -8.77 6.32
N LEU A 162 -15.69 -9.58 5.70
CA LEU A 162 -15.23 -9.44 4.32
C LEU A 162 -15.14 -10.84 3.71
N ASP A 163 -15.09 -10.92 2.39
CA ASP A 163 -14.68 -12.13 1.66
C ASP A 163 -13.15 -12.25 1.62
N LEU A 164 -12.43 -11.11 1.61
CA LEU A 164 -10.97 -11.06 1.44
C LEU A 164 -10.39 -9.70 1.83
N ALA A 165 -9.20 -9.68 2.45
CA ALA A 165 -8.38 -8.48 2.58
C ALA A 165 -6.97 -8.71 2.02
N VAL A 166 -6.57 -7.91 1.03
CA VAL A 166 -5.25 -7.98 0.41
C VAL A 166 -4.56 -6.62 0.47
N THR A 167 -3.32 -6.64 0.90
CA THR A 167 -2.43 -5.48 0.79
C THR A 167 -1.43 -5.74 -0.34
N VAL A 168 -1.13 -4.73 -1.15
CA VAL A 168 -0.25 -4.87 -2.32
C VAL A 168 0.89 -3.88 -2.22
N SER A 169 2.09 -4.28 -2.63
CA SER A 169 3.26 -3.41 -2.70
C SER A 169 4.11 -3.72 -3.93
N MET A 170 4.89 -2.74 -4.40
CA MET A 170 5.85 -2.99 -5.46
C MET A 170 7.04 -3.79 -4.93
N GLY A 171 7.37 -4.91 -5.59
CA GLY A 171 8.38 -5.86 -5.15
C GLY A 171 9.55 -6.03 -6.12
N ARG A 172 9.74 -7.27 -6.60
CA ARG A 172 10.97 -7.75 -7.28
C ARG A 172 10.71 -8.18 -8.72
N ASP A 173 11.00 -9.41 -9.12
CA ASP A 173 10.91 -9.87 -10.52
C ASP A 173 9.64 -10.69 -10.83
N ALA A 174 8.84 -10.98 -9.80
CA ALA A 174 7.68 -11.84 -9.85
C ALA A 174 6.55 -11.31 -8.97
N PHE A 175 5.39 -11.97 -9.00
CA PHE A 175 4.42 -11.83 -7.92
C PHE A 175 4.83 -12.74 -6.75
N ASP A 176 5.03 -12.17 -5.57
CA ASP A 176 5.36 -12.92 -4.36
C ASP A 176 4.17 -12.83 -3.38
N LEU A 177 3.59 -13.97 -3.02
CA LEU A 177 2.66 -14.09 -1.90
C LEU A 177 3.51 -14.16 -0.63
N GLU A 178 3.44 -13.13 0.20
CA GLU A 178 4.35 -12.97 1.33
C GLU A 178 3.82 -13.70 2.57
N ARG A 179 4.25 -14.96 2.74
CA ARG A 179 3.67 -15.87 3.71
C ARG A 179 3.90 -15.48 5.16
N PHE A 180 5.11 -15.01 5.48
CA PHE A 180 5.54 -14.80 6.87
C PHE A 180 6.02 -13.37 7.11
N PRO A 181 5.12 -12.39 7.29
CA PRO A 181 5.52 -11.06 7.68
C PRO A 181 6.10 -11.04 9.11
N GLY A 182 7.14 -10.24 9.30
CA GLY A 182 7.86 -10.08 10.55
C GLY A 182 7.50 -8.79 11.27
N ARG A 183 7.64 -8.75 12.59
CA ARG A 183 7.24 -7.59 13.42
C ARG A 183 8.13 -6.36 13.23
N ARG A 184 9.38 -6.52 12.79
CA ARG A 184 10.43 -5.51 12.94
C ARG A 184 10.73 -4.75 11.65
N ARG A 185 11.13 -3.50 11.84
CA ARG A 185 11.82 -2.67 10.85
C ARG A 185 13.30 -3.02 10.85
N SER A 186 13.87 -3.19 9.67
CA SER A 186 15.28 -3.59 9.52
C SER A 186 15.94 -2.98 8.28
N THR A 187 15.48 -1.82 7.84
CA THR A 187 15.98 -1.16 6.64
C THR A 187 16.56 0.21 6.95
N THR A 188 17.61 0.58 6.22
CA THR A 188 18.17 1.93 6.21
C THR A 188 17.60 2.78 5.07
N GLU A 189 16.50 2.35 4.46
CA GLU A 189 15.79 3.13 3.44
C GLU A 189 14.91 4.20 4.11
N PRO A 190 15.02 5.46 3.69
CA PRO A 190 14.13 6.51 4.18
C PRO A 190 12.74 6.40 3.53
N ASP A 191 11.75 7.00 4.20
CA ASP A 191 10.41 7.17 3.67
C ASP A 191 10.29 8.37 2.71
N ASN A 192 9.08 8.66 2.22
CA ASN A 192 8.87 9.77 1.28
C ASN A 192 9.24 11.14 1.88
N ARG A 193 9.30 11.27 3.21
CA ARG A 193 9.71 12.49 3.90
C ARG A 193 11.21 12.51 4.23
N GLY A 194 11.97 11.50 3.82
CA GLY A 194 13.38 11.38 4.14
C GLY A 194 13.65 10.87 5.57
N GLU A 195 12.61 10.41 6.27
CA GLU A 195 12.71 9.95 7.66
C GLU A 195 13.00 8.44 7.71
N TYR A 196 13.69 8.01 8.77
CA TYR A 196 14.09 6.60 8.94
C TYR A 196 13.26 5.92 10.02
N GLY A 197 12.93 4.65 9.80
CA GLY A 197 12.15 3.84 10.73
C GLY A 197 12.92 3.38 11.98
N GLY A 198 14.19 3.74 12.10
CA GLY A 198 15.07 3.49 13.26
C GLY A 198 15.78 2.13 13.26
N GLY A 199 15.21 1.10 12.63
CA GLY A 199 15.83 -0.23 12.57
C GLY A 199 16.89 -0.38 11.48
N SER A 200 17.73 -1.41 11.59
CA SER A 200 18.68 -1.83 10.54
C SER A 200 18.77 -3.36 10.44
N PRO A 201 19.39 -3.93 9.40
CA PRO A 201 19.56 -5.38 9.33
C PRO A 201 20.36 -5.96 10.51
N LYS A 202 21.25 -5.16 11.12
CA LYS A 202 22.05 -5.57 12.29
C LYS A 202 21.31 -5.37 13.62
N GLU A 203 20.48 -4.33 13.68
CA GLU A 203 19.73 -3.93 14.86
C GLU A 203 18.26 -3.71 14.47
N PRO A 204 17.50 -4.80 14.23
CA PRO A 204 16.10 -4.70 13.84
C PRO A 204 15.23 -4.30 15.04
N LEU A 205 14.34 -3.33 14.85
CA LEU A 205 13.52 -2.76 15.92
C LEU A 205 12.04 -2.91 15.60
N PRO A 206 11.18 -3.24 16.59
CA PRO A 206 9.74 -3.19 16.39
C PRO A 206 9.29 -1.74 16.19
N PRO A 207 8.25 -1.48 15.38
CA PRO A 207 7.57 -0.19 15.37
C PRO A 207 7.11 0.22 16.78
N PRO A 208 7.15 1.51 17.13
CA PRO A 208 6.65 2.00 18.42
C PRO A 208 5.23 1.52 18.72
N GLY A 209 5.01 0.98 19.92
CA GLY A 209 3.69 0.54 20.38
C GLY A 209 3.11 -0.71 19.71
N LEU A 210 3.84 -1.35 18.80
CA LEU A 210 3.37 -2.54 18.09
C LEU A 210 3.71 -3.84 18.84
N ASP A 211 2.79 -4.29 19.69
CA ASP A 211 2.91 -5.54 20.44
C ASP A 211 2.32 -6.76 19.72
N GLY A 212 3.09 -7.82 19.60
CA GLY A 212 2.69 -9.07 18.93
C GLY A 212 3.85 -10.07 18.80
N PRO A 213 3.60 -11.26 18.24
CA PRO A 213 4.64 -12.27 18.00
C PRO A 213 5.66 -11.81 16.97
N GLU A 214 6.87 -12.38 16.94
CA GLU A 214 7.92 -11.97 15.99
C GLU A 214 7.53 -12.19 14.52
N PHE A 215 6.72 -13.21 14.25
CA PHE A 215 6.19 -13.51 12.92
C PHE A 215 4.71 -13.87 12.99
N LEU A 216 4.03 -13.61 11.87
CA LEU A 216 2.66 -14.08 11.59
C LEU A 216 2.69 -14.92 10.32
N GLU A 217 1.62 -15.65 10.06
CA GLU A 217 1.41 -16.35 8.79
C GLU A 217 0.12 -15.81 8.15
N PHE A 218 0.13 -15.58 6.84
CA PHE A 218 -1.08 -15.14 6.15
C PHE A 218 -2.18 -16.22 6.19
N SER A 219 -3.39 -15.88 5.76
CA SER A 219 -4.50 -16.84 5.57
C SER A 219 -4.96 -16.94 4.11
N LEU A 220 -4.21 -16.37 3.16
CA LEU A 220 -4.50 -16.52 1.73
C LEU A 220 -4.44 -17.99 1.28
N PRO A 221 -5.30 -18.41 0.31
CA PRO A 221 -5.25 -19.74 -0.28
C PRO A 221 -4.09 -19.85 -1.29
N GLY A 222 -2.86 -19.78 -0.77
CA GLY A 222 -1.64 -19.67 -1.57
C GLY A 222 -1.51 -20.77 -2.64
N GLU A 223 -1.95 -22.00 -2.37
CA GLU A 223 -1.93 -23.09 -3.35
C GLU A 223 -2.77 -22.84 -4.60
N SER A 224 -3.92 -22.16 -4.45
CA SER A 224 -4.77 -21.77 -5.58
C SER A 224 -4.13 -20.60 -6.33
N MET A 225 -3.65 -19.60 -5.59
CA MET A 225 -3.09 -18.38 -6.16
C MET A 225 -1.79 -18.64 -6.95
N VAL A 226 -0.90 -19.53 -6.51
CA VAL A 226 0.34 -19.85 -7.26
C VAL A 226 0.08 -20.52 -8.62
N ARG A 227 -1.12 -21.07 -8.84
CA ARG A 227 -1.52 -21.67 -10.13
C ARG A 227 -2.01 -20.63 -11.13
N VAL A 228 -2.20 -19.38 -10.71
CA VAL A 228 -2.62 -18.29 -11.59
C VAL A 228 -1.56 -18.04 -12.65
N GLY A 229 -1.93 -18.28 -13.91
CA GLY A 229 -1.08 -17.96 -15.06
C GLY A 229 -1.02 -16.45 -15.35
N GLY A 230 0.02 -16.05 -16.07
CA GLY A 230 0.20 -14.66 -16.46
C GLY A 230 1.58 -14.40 -17.02
N ARG A 231 1.89 -13.12 -17.21
CA ARG A 231 3.19 -12.67 -17.72
C ARG A 231 4.32 -12.91 -16.73
N TRP A 232 4.02 -12.83 -15.43
CA TRP A 232 4.98 -13.09 -14.37
C TRP A 232 4.60 -14.34 -13.59
N PRO A 233 5.58 -15.12 -13.10
CA PRO A 233 5.29 -16.23 -12.21
C PRO A 233 4.74 -15.71 -10.87
N VAL A 234 4.00 -16.57 -10.18
CA VAL A 234 3.50 -16.33 -8.83
C VAL A 234 4.21 -17.29 -7.88
N ARG A 235 4.81 -16.76 -6.81
CA ARG A 235 5.60 -17.52 -5.84
C ARG A 235 4.96 -17.44 -4.47
N ASP A 236 4.94 -18.55 -3.75
CA ASP A 236 4.69 -18.56 -2.31
C ASP A 236 6.02 -18.27 -1.60
N ASN A 237 6.26 -16.99 -1.26
CA ASN A 237 7.53 -16.57 -0.69
C ASN A 237 7.58 -16.92 0.80
N ARG A 238 8.56 -17.77 1.13
CA ARG A 238 8.74 -18.41 2.44
C ARG A 238 10.07 -18.08 3.08
N GLU A 239 10.88 -17.24 2.44
CA GLU A 239 12.18 -16.85 2.96
C GLU A 239 12.02 -15.75 4.01
N VAL A 240 12.63 -15.90 5.19
CA VAL A 240 12.67 -14.86 6.22
C VAL A 240 14.09 -14.72 6.76
N GLN A 241 14.43 -13.54 7.27
CA GLN A 241 15.70 -13.32 7.97
C GLN A 241 15.43 -13.22 9.47
N THR A 242 16.17 -13.99 10.26
CA THR A 242 16.16 -13.90 11.72
C THR A 242 17.54 -13.44 12.22
N LEU A 243 17.65 -13.12 13.51
CA LEU A 243 18.95 -12.86 14.15
C LEU A 243 19.91 -14.05 14.08
N ARG A 244 19.40 -15.28 13.83
CA ARG A 244 20.22 -16.49 13.70
C ARG A 244 20.59 -16.82 12.26
N GLY A 245 19.90 -16.25 11.27
CA GLY A 245 20.22 -16.47 9.86
C GLY A 245 19.00 -16.40 8.94
N LEU A 246 19.26 -16.61 7.65
CA LEU A 246 18.23 -16.77 6.62
C LEU A 246 17.59 -18.15 6.76
N LEU A 247 16.26 -18.22 6.67
CA LEU A 247 15.48 -19.45 6.77
C LEU A 247 14.46 -19.53 5.63
N THR A 248 14.26 -20.72 5.07
CA THR A 248 13.09 -21.05 4.23
C THR A 248 12.08 -21.81 5.07
N VAL A 249 10.92 -21.22 5.32
CA VAL A 249 9.98 -21.63 6.37
C VAL A 249 8.83 -22.45 5.80
N ARG A 250 8.54 -23.62 6.40
CA ARG A 250 7.40 -24.44 5.96
C ARG A 250 6.13 -24.08 6.72
N SER A 251 6.26 -23.79 8.01
CA SER A 251 5.14 -23.40 8.88
C SER A 251 5.59 -22.41 9.94
N LEU A 252 4.65 -21.66 10.51
CA LEU A 252 4.95 -20.73 11.61
C LEU A 252 5.67 -21.39 12.81
N ALA A 253 5.47 -22.70 13.03
CA ALA A 253 6.13 -23.45 14.10
C ALA A 253 7.67 -23.53 13.93
N ASP A 254 8.18 -23.44 12.70
CA ASP A 254 9.63 -23.44 12.43
C ASP A 254 10.31 -22.14 12.92
N LEU A 255 9.52 -21.11 13.26
CA LEU A 255 9.99 -19.80 13.72
C LEU A 255 9.91 -19.62 15.25
N ASN A 256 9.62 -20.71 15.99
CA ASN A 256 9.54 -20.67 17.45
C ASN A 256 10.87 -20.29 18.09
N GLY A 257 10.87 -19.19 18.85
CA GLY A 257 12.07 -18.67 19.51
C GLY A 257 13.02 -17.90 18.60
N GLU A 258 12.64 -17.66 17.35
CA GLU A 258 13.35 -16.77 16.44
C GLU A 258 12.93 -15.31 16.68
N THR A 259 13.87 -14.40 16.47
CA THR A 259 13.64 -12.95 16.47
C THR A 259 13.74 -12.45 15.04
N ALA A 260 12.72 -11.73 14.56
CA ALA A 260 12.70 -11.23 13.20
C ALA A 260 13.84 -10.24 12.95
N VAL A 261 14.42 -10.31 11.76
CA VAL A 261 15.10 -9.18 11.14
C VAL A 261 14.14 -8.67 10.07
N SER A 262 13.75 -9.53 9.13
CA SER A 262 12.75 -9.23 8.11
C SER A 262 11.80 -10.39 7.92
N GLY A 263 10.53 -10.09 7.64
CA GLY A 263 9.61 -11.08 7.11
C GLY A 263 9.89 -11.38 5.65
N SER A 264 9.05 -12.20 5.04
CA SER A 264 9.18 -12.54 3.61
C SER A 264 9.00 -11.32 2.71
N GLY A 265 8.15 -10.39 3.13
CA GLY A 265 7.98 -9.08 2.49
C GLY A 265 9.11 -8.07 2.77
N GLY A 266 10.21 -8.48 3.44
CA GLY A 266 11.32 -7.61 3.78
C GLY A 266 11.17 -6.93 5.14
N GLY A 267 11.87 -5.80 5.33
CA GLY A 267 11.99 -5.10 6.62
C GLY A 267 11.53 -3.64 6.57
N TYR A 268 10.71 -3.29 5.59
CA TYR A 268 10.18 -1.94 5.33
C TYR A 268 8.65 -1.89 5.52
N LEU A 269 8.00 -0.81 5.08
CA LEU A 269 6.55 -0.58 5.26
C LEU A 269 5.65 -1.63 4.58
N SER A 270 6.10 -2.27 3.50
CA SER A 270 5.34 -3.35 2.85
C SER A 270 5.18 -4.59 3.75
N ASN A 271 6.25 -4.97 4.44
CA ASN A 271 6.19 -5.99 5.49
C ASN A 271 5.35 -5.52 6.68
N GLU A 272 5.49 -4.26 7.09
CA GLU A 272 4.76 -3.73 8.25
C GLU A 272 3.24 -3.70 8.03
N VAL A 273 2.76 -3.30 6.84
CA VAL A 273 1.32 -3.31 6.55
C VAL A 273 0.77 -4.74 6.56
N ALA A 274 1.54 -5.71 6.04
CA ALA A 274 1.16 -7.12 6.08
C ALA A 274 1.05 -7.64 7.52
N TYR A 275 2.05 -7.32 8.35
CA TYR A 275 2.07 -7.72 9.76
C TYR A 275 0.91 -7.09 10.54
N ARG A 276 0.70 -5.77 10.43
CA ARG A 276 -0.37 -5.04 11.13
C ARG A 276 -1.76 -5.54 10.74
N SER A 277 -1.98 -5.79 9.44
CA SER A 277 -3.26 -6.32 8.94
C SER A 277 -3.58 -7.70 9.54
N LEU A 278 -2.61 -8.62 9.54
CA LEU A 278 -2.79 -9.95 10.14
C LEU A 278 -2.94 -9.91 11.66
N LEU A 279 -2.19 -9.03 12.33
CA LEU A 279 -2.28 -8.86 13.77
C LEU A 279 -3.67 -8.34 14.17
N LEU A 280 -4.19 -7.36 13.44
CA LEU A 280 -5.54 -6.83 13.64
C LEU A 280 -6.59 -7.90 13.41
N GLY A 281 -6.50 -8.65 12.30
CA GLY A 281 -7.40 -9.76 12.01
C GLY A 281 -7.43 -10.80 13.13
N ARG A 282 -6.26 -11.18 13.66
CA ARG A 282 -6.15 -12.10 14.81
C ARG A 282 -6.79 -11.53 16.07
N ARG A 283 -6.59 -10.24 16.36
CA ARG A 283 -7.15 -9.57 17.55
C ARG A 283 -8.68 -9.47 17.48
N LEU A 284 -9.22 -9.29 16.28
CA LEU A 284 -10.66 -9.22 16.03
C LEU A 284 -11.30 -10.60 15.80
N GLY A 285 -10.52 -11.66 15.67
CA GLY A 285 -11.00 -13.02 15.47
C GLY A 285 -11.68 -13.24 14.11
N VAL A 286 -11.21 -12.55 13.07
CA VAL A 286 -11.76 -12.71 11.71
C VAL A 286 -11.37 -14.05 11.09
N ASP A 287 -12.24 -14.58 10.24
CA ASP A 287 -12.12 -15.88 9.58
C ASP A 287 -11.86 -15.80 8.07
N PHE A 288 -12.03 -14.62 7.46
CA PHE A 288 -11.74 -14.42 6.04
C PHE A 288 -10.22 -14.37 5.74
N PRO A 289 -9.81 -14.70 4.50
CA PRO A 289 -8.40 -14.64 4.09
C PRO A 289 -7.81 -13.22 4.15
N ILE A 290 -6.61 -13.12 4.69
CA ILE A 290 -5.81 -11.89 4.75
C ILE A 290 -4.41 -12.21 4.26
N GLY A 291 -3.82 -11.34 3.45
CA GLY A 291 -2.39 -11.40 3.19
C GLY A 291 -1.83 -10.25 2.38
N HIS A 292 -0.62 -10.46 1.88
CA HIS A 292 0.15 -9.45 1.18
C HIS A 292 0.75 -10.00 -0.11
N ILE A 293 0.71 -9.18 -1.15
CA ILE A 293 1.24 -9.50 -2.47
C ILE A 293 2.26 -8.44 -2.85
N HIS A 294 3.50 -8.86 -3.09
CA HIS A 294 4.45 -8.03 -3.83
C HIS A 294 4.25 -8.23 -5.33
N THR A 295 4.20 -7.13 -6.08
CA THR A 295 4.17 -7.15 -7.54
C THR A 295 5.58 -7.26 -8.12
N PRO A 296 5.71 -7.57 -9.41
CA PRO A 296 6.93 -7.25 -10.16
C PRO A 296 7.26 -5.76 -10.07
N VAL A 297 8.54 -5.45 -10.11
CA VAL A 297 9.10 -4.10 -10.05
C VAL A 297 8.81 -3.37 -11.35
N LEU A 298 8.53 -2.10 -11.22
CA LEU A 298 8.40 -1.16 -12.32
C LEU A 298 9.45 -0.06 -12.15
N ARG A 299 10.09 0.36 -13.24
CA ARG A 299 11.00 1.51 -13.25
C ARG A 299 10.37 2.65 -14.04
N GLY A 300 10.28 3.83 -13.45
CA GLY A 300 9.56 4.94 -14.06
C GLY A 300 8.07 4.65 -14.13
N HIS A 301 7.48 4.87 -15.31
CA HIS A 301 6.07 4.64 -15.62
C HIS A 301 5.96 3.98 -16.99
N ASP A 302 5.13 2.94 -17.08
CA ASP A 302 4.85 2.22 -18.32
C ASP A 302 3.43 1.66 -18.24
N GLU A 303 2.50 2.37 -18.89
CA GLU A 303 1.08 2.07 -18.91
C GLU A 303 0.77 0.61 -19.29
N SER A 304 1.53 0.04 -20.24
CA SER A 304 1.31 -1.33 -20.71
C SER A 304 1.76 -2.37 -19.68
N LEU A 305 2.93 -2.16 -19.08
CA LEU A 305 3.43 -3.02 -18.00
C LEU A 305 2.54 -2.94 -16.76
N GLU A 306 2.16 -1.72 -16.39
CA GLU A 306 1.32 -1.44 -15.24
C GLU A 306 -0.08 -2.05 -15.39
N GLY A 307 -0.72 -1.87 -16.54
CA GLY A 307 -1.99 -2.52 -16.85
C GLY A 307 -1.90 -4.05 -16.76
N ALA A 308 -0.83 -4.65 -17.29
CA ALA A 308 -0.62 -6.08 -17.17
C ALA A 308 -0.41 -6.55 -15.72
N ILE A 309 0.22 -5.73 -14.87
CA ILE A 309 0.34 -6.00 -13.42
C ILE A 309 -1.04 -5.95 -12.76
N VAL A 310 -1.84 -4.91 -13.01
CA VAL A 310 -3.19 -4.75 -12.47
C VAL A 310 -4.08 -5.93 -12.86
N ASP A 311 -4.04 -6.35 -14.13
CA ASP A 311 -4.81 -7.49 -14.62
C ASP A 311 -4.43 -8.79 -13.91
N GLN A 312 -3.14 -8.99 -13.63
CA GLN A 312 -2.68 -10.17 -12.91
C GLN A 312 -3.03 -10.11 -11.41
N ILE A 313 -3.01 -8.92 -10.79
CA ILE A 313 -3.53 -8.72 -9.42
C ILE A 313 -5.01 -9.09 -9.35
N ARG A 314 -5.83 -8.65 -10.30
CA ARG A 314 -7.26 -9.01 -10.36
C ARG A 314 -7.46 -10.53 -10.37
N ARG A 315 -6.70 -11.26 -11.21
CA ARG A 315 -6.78 -12.73 -11.27
C ARG A 315 -6.29 -13.41 -10.00
N LEU A 316 -5.29 -12.85 -9.32
CA LEU A 316 -4.82 -13.34 -8.02
C LEU A 316 -5.90 -13.17 -6.94
N ILE A 317 -6.55 -12.00 -6.92
CA ILE A 317 -7.69 -11.72 -6.02
C ILE A 317 -8.84 -12.68 -6.31
N GLU A 318 -9.20 -12.89 -7.57
CA GLU A 318 -10.24 -13.84 -7.97
C GLU A 318 -9.93 -15.27 -7.50
N ALA A 319 -8.69 -15.73 -7.64
CA ALA A 319 -8.25 -17.04 -7.16
C ALA A 319 -8.12 -17.15 -5.63
N ALA A 320 -8.20 -16.01 -4.91
CA ALA A 320 -8.14 -15.95 -3.46
C ALA A 320 -9.51 -15.98 -2.78
N LEU A 321 -10.58 -15.75 -3.55
CA LEU A 321 -11.95 -15.80 -3.04
C LEU A 321 -12.40 -17.27 -2.83
N PRO A 322 -13.24 -17.51 -1.81
CA PRO A 322 -13.78 -18.84 -1.50
C PRO A 322 -14.76 -19.39 -2.55
#